data_AF-A0A285NY56-F1
#
_entry.id   AF-A0A285NY56-F1
#
_cell.length_a   1.000
_cell.length_b   1.000
_cell.length_c   1.000
_cell.angle_alpha   90.00
_cell.angle_beta   90.00
_cell.angle_gamma   90.00
#
_symmetry.space_group_name_H-M   'P 1'
#
loop_
_entity.id
_entity.type
_entity.pdbx_description
1 polymer ?
#
loop_
_entity_poly.entity_id
_entity_poly.type
_entity_poly.pdbx_seq_one_letter_code
_entity_poly.pdbx_strand_id
1 'polypeptide(L)' 'MATRVKKLEGNDRPSEYQHVEHVFRVQADDGSLRYFEDEEEAARAAAALFVQDREENG' A
#
# COMPACT_ATOMS: atom_id res chain seq x y z
N MET A 1 -12.62 3.36 -7.05
CA MET A 1 -12.32 1.94 -6.76
C MET A 1 -11.06 1.46 -7.49
N ALA A 2 -9.88 2.00 -7.16
CA ALA A 2 -8.64 1.35 -7.56
C ALA A 2 -7.54 1.59 -6.52
N THR A 3 -7.37 0.63 -5.60
CA THR A 3 -6.20 0.62 -4.71
C THR A 3 -4.97 0.22 -5.52
N ARG A 4 -3.92 1.03 -5.49
CA ARG A 4 -2.69 0.77 -6.25
C ARG A 4 -1.58 0.33 -5.33
N VAL A 5 -0.94 -0.79 -5.66
CA VAL A 5 0.28 -1.25 -4.99
C VAL A 5 1.47 -0.98 -5.89
N LYS A 6 2.49 -0.31 -5.37
CA LYS A 6 3.76 -0.06 -6.09
C LYS A 6 4.92 -0.54 -5.22
N LYS A 7 5.77 -1.40 -5.76
CA LYS A 7 7.06 -1.76 -5.16
C LYS A 7 8.04 -0.60 -5.35
N LEU A 8 8.68 -0.18 -4.26
CA LEU A 8 9.71 0.85 -4.22
C LEU A 8 11.04 0.19 -3.83
N GLU A 9 12.10 0.49 -4.58
CA GLU A 9 13.42 -0.13 -4.45
C GLU A 9 14.52 0.94 -4.57
N GLY A 10 15.66 0.71 -3.92
CA GLY A 10 16.80 1.63 -3.98
C GLY A 10 16.46 3.06 -3.51
N ASN A 11 16.66 4.04 -4.39
CA ASN A 11 16.42 5.48 -4.11
C ASN A 11 14.95 5.90 -4.19
N ASP A 12 14.04 5.05 -4.67
CA ASP A 12 12.59 5.38 -4.73
C ASP A 12 11.93 5.23 -3.34
N ARG A 13 12.65 4.64 -2.37
CA ARG A 13 12.14 4.32 -1.03
C ARG A 13 12.19 5.55 -0.10
N PRO A 14 11.21 5.71 0.81
CA PRO A 14 11.27 6.76 1.81
C PRO A 14 12.46 6.58 2.75
N SER A 15 12.97 7.68 3.31
CA SER A 15 14.14 7.67 4.19
C SER A 15 13.99 6.73 5.39
N GLU A 16 12.77 6.59 5.90
CA GLU A 16 12.42 5.71 7.03
C GLU A 16 12.56 4.22 6.69
N TYR A 17 12.40 3.84 5.42
CA TYR A 17 12.46 2.46 4.93
C TYR A 17 13.76 2.14 4.17
N GLN A 18 14.83 2.92 4.41
CA GLN A 18 16.13 2.64 3.81
C GLN A 18 16.83 1.40 4.39
N HIS A 19 16.35 0.88 5.53
CA HIS A 19 16.90 -0.29 6.20
C HIS A 19 16.43 -1.62 5.58
N VAL A 20 15.34 -1.61 4.80
CA VAL A 20 14.84 -2.78 4.07
C VAL A 20 15.27 -2.74 2.60
N GLU A 21 15.29 -3.90 1.94
CA GLU A 21 15.66 -4.01 0.51
C GLU A 21 14.56 -3.46 -0.42
N HIS A 22 13.30 -3.60 -0.03
CA HIS A 22 12.16 -3.10 -0.79
C HIS A 22 11.02 -2.73 0.15
N VAL A 23 10.15 -1.83 -0.30
CA VAL A 23 8.94 -1.46 0.42
C VAL A 23 7.79 -1.33 -0.57
N PHE A 24 6.61 -1.78 -0.19
CA PHE A 24 5.40 -1.71 -0.99
C PHE A 24 4.56 -0.53 -0.54
N ARG A 25 4.33 0.41 -1.45
CA ARG A 25 3.43 1.54 -1.25
C ARG A 25 2.04 1.17 -1.72
N VAL A 26 1.08 1.19 -0.81
CA VAL A 26 -0.35 1.05 -1.09
C VAL A 26 -0.97 2.44 -1.09
N GLN A 27 -1.59 2.82 -2.21
CA GLN A 27 -2.35 4.05 -2.36
C GLN A 27 -3.84 3.72 -2.42
N ALA A 28 -4.59 4.21 -1.44
CA ALA A 28 -6.05 4.18 -1.41
C ALA A 28 -6.63 5.23 -2.36
N ASP A 29 -7.90 5.06 -2.71
CA ASP A 29 -8.66 5.95 -3.61
C ASP A 29 -8.82 7.37 -3.01
N ASP A 30 -9.00 7.43 -1.68
CA ASP A 30 -9.05 8.67 -0.87
C ASP A 30 -7.69 9.43 -0.83
N GLY A 31 -6.65 8.88 -1.46
CA GLY A 31 -5.31 9.47 -1.48
C GLY A 31 -4.43 9.07 -0.29
N SER A 32 -4.98 8.33 0.68
CA SER A 32 -4.22 7.76 1.80
C SER A 32 -3.11 6.82 1.30
N LEU A 33 -1.89 7.06 1.79
CA LEU A 33 -0.70 6.25 1.48
C LEU A 33 -0.31 5.41 2.69
N ARG A 34 -0.05 4.12 2.48
CA ARG A 34 0.52 3.21 3.47
C ARG A 34 1.71 2.48 2.88
N TYR A 35 2.71 2.20 3.71
CA TYR A 35 3.95 1.52 3.32
C TYR A 35 4.07 0.22 4.10
N PHE A 36 4.47 -0.84 3.42
CA PHE A 36 4.63 -2.18 3.99
C PHE A 36 5.96 -2.77 3.53
N GLU A 37 6.65 -3.47 4.41
CA GLU A 37 7.90 -4.14 4.07
C GLU A 37 7.63 -5.46 3.30
N ASP A 38 6.43 -6.02 3.46
CA ASP A 38 6.03 -7.31 2.91
C ASP A 38 4.95 -7.19 1.82
N GLU A 39 5.10 -7.96 0.74
CA GLU A 39 4.16 -7.94 -0.40
C GLU A 39 2.79 -8.46 -0.01
N GLU A 40 2.75 -9.54 0.78
CA GLU A 40 1.50 -10.18 1.18
C GLU A 40 0.69 -9.25 2.09
N GLU A 41 1.35 -8.55 3.02
CA GLU A 41 0.68 -7.55 3.86
C GLU A 41 0.15 -6.39 3.02
N ALA A 42 0.93 -5.89 2.06
CA ALA A 42 0.49 -4.84 1.15
C ALA A 42 -0.74 -5.25 0.33
N ALA A 43 -0.74 -6.48 -0.20
CA ALA A 43 -1.85 -7.03 -0.96
C ALA A 43 -3.11 -7.23 -0.09
N ARG A 44 -2.95 -7.76 1.13
CA ARG A 44 -4.06 -7.89 2.10
C ARG A 44 -4.65 -6.53 2.47
N ALA A 45 -3.80 -5.54 2.73
CA ALA A 45 -4.24 -4.18 3.03
C ALA A 45 -4.99 -3.55 1.84
N ALA A 46 -4.48 -3.75 0.63
CA ALA A 46 -5.12 -3.25 -0.57
C ALA A 46 -6.49 -3.90 -0.82
N ALA A 47 -6.61 -5.21 -0.57
CA ALA A 47 -7.86 -5.94 -0.65
C ALA A 47 -8.86 -5.52 0.45
N ALA A 48 -8.38 -5.30 1.69
CA ALA A 48 -9.22 -4.84 2.79
C ALA A 48 -9.81 -3.45 2.52
N LEU A 49 -9.01 -2.53 1.96
CA LEU A 49 -9.48 -1.20 1.54
C LEU A 49 -10.57 -1.29 0.46
N PHE A 50 -10.47 -2.26 -0.44
CA PHE A 50 -11.48 -2.49 -1.47
C PHE A 50 -12.80 -3.04 -0.90
N VAL A 51 -12.73 -3.88 0.15
CA VAL A 51 -13.91 -4.43 0.82
C VAL A 51 -14.59 -3.37 1.69
N GLN A 52 -13.82 -2.57 2.42
CA GLN A 52 -14.35 -1.56 3.34
C GLN A 52 -15.11 -0.44 2.60
N ASP A 53 -14.63 -0.01 1.44
CA ASP A 53 -15.33 0.95 0.56
C ASP A 53 -16.71 0.43 0.12
N ARG A 54 -16.84 -0.88 -0.07
CA ARG A 54 -18.11 -1.53 -0.44
C ARG A 54 -19.10 -1.62 0.72
N GLU A 55 -18.63 -1.72 1.96
CA GLU A 55 -19.49 -1.79 3.13
C GLU A 55 -19.95 -0.40 3.60
N GLU A 56 -19.15 0.66 3.41
CA GLU A 56 -19.53 2.03 3.78
C GLU A 56 -20.43 2.73 2.74
N ASN A 57 -20.46 2.27 1.49
CA ASN A 57 -21.34 2.79 0.41
C ASN A 57 -22.52 1.86 0.07
N GLY A 58 -22.79 0.83 0.87
CA GLY A 58 -23.87 -0.15 0.68
C GLY A 58 -25.18 0.23 1.34
#